data_AF-A0A2M7DA79-F1
#
_entry.id   AF-A0A2M7DA79-F1
#
_cell.length_a   1.000
_cell.length_b   1.000
_cell.length_c   1.000
_cell.angle_alpha   90.00
_cell.angle_beta   90.00
_cell.angle_gamma   90.00
#
_symmetry.space_group_name_H-M   'P 1'
#
loop_
_entity.id
_entity.type
_entity.pdbx_description
1 polymer ?
#
loop_
_entity_poly.entity_id
_entity_poly.type
_entity_poly.pdbx_seq_one_letter_code
_entity_poly.pdbx_strand_id
1 'polypeptide(L)'
;MEEILLQKPGKKIILLGNEAIVRGALEAGCQFVSTYPGTPASEIGNTFFKLSRSGDYKGYFEFSTNEKVALEAGIGASFSGLKTLIAMKNFG
;
A
#
# COMPACT_ATOMS: atom_id res chain seq x y z
N MET A 1 -8.55 -11.74 2.09
CA MET A 1 -7.91 -10.66 2.88
C MET A 1 -7.27 -11.19 4.15
N GLU A 2 -7.90 -12.09 4.91
CA GLU A 2 -7.24 -12.71 6.09
C GLU A 2 -5.87 -13.33 5.78
N GLU A 3 -5.70 -13.91 4.59
CA GLU A 3 -4.43 -14.53 4.19
C GLU A 3 -3.26 -13.54 4.08
N ILE A 4 -3.48 -12.29 3.66
CA ILE A 4 -2.40 -11.29 3.55
C ILE A 4 -1.89 -10.87 4.93
N LEU A 5 -2.68 -11.04 6.00
CA LEU A 5 -2.29 -10.73 7.37
C LEU A 5 -1.75 -11.94 8.12
N LEU A 6 -1.77 -13.13 7.52
CA LEU A 6 -1.39 -14.37 8.19
C LEU A 6 0.10 -14.40 8.54
N GLN A 7 0.42 -14.36 9.83
CA GLN A 7 1.78 -14.52 10.34
C GLN A 7 1.95 -15.88 11.00
N LYS A 8 2.12 -16.92 10.17
CA LYS A 8 2.35 -18.29 10.64
C LYS A 8 3.62 -18.88 10.01
N PRO A 9 4.69 -19.14 10.79
CA PRO A 9 5.92 -19.75 10.29
C PRO A 9 5.65 -21.06 9.55
N GLY A 10 6.30 -21.26 8.41
CA GLY A 10 6.18 -22.47 7.57
C GLY A 10 4.89 -22.57 6.74
N LYS A 11 3.94 -21.63 6.88
CA LYS A 11 2.74 -21.61 6.05
C LYS A 11 3.05 -20.97 4.69
N LYS A 12 2.63 -21.64 3.61
CA LYS A 12 2.62 -21.09 2.25
C LYS A 12 1.22 -20.60 1.91
N ILE A 13 1.15 -19.42 1.30
CA ILE A 13 -0.07 -18.81 0.77
C ILE A 13 0.20 -18.39 -0.68
N ILE A 14 -0.84 -18.39 -1.51
CA ILE A 14 -0.75 -17.91 -2.89
C ILE A 14 -1.32 -16.50 -2.89
N LEU A 15 -0.52 -15.55 -3.37
CA LEU A 15 -0.92 -14.14 -3.45
C LEU A 15 -0.85 -13.69 -4.90
N LEU A 16 -1.75 -12.79 -5.29
CA LEU A 16 -1.54 -11.98 -6.48
C LEU A 16 -0.29 -11.09 -6.28
N GLY A 17 0.35 -10.67 -7.37
CA GLY A 17 1.52 -9.78 -7.29
C GLY A 17 1.23 -8.49 -6.50
N ASN A 18 0.07 -7.87 -6.72
CA ASN A 18 -0.36 -6.69 -5.98
C ASN A 18 -0.55 -6.97 -4.48
N GLU A 19 -1.07 -8.14 -4.11
CA GLU A 19 -1.19 -8.55 -2.72
C GLU A 19 0.18 -8.81 -2.09
N ALA A 20 1.12 -9.39 -2.84
CA ALA A 20 2.50 -9.56 -2.39
C ALA A 20 3.20 -8.21 -2.10
N ILE A 21 2.93 -7.18 -2.92
CA ILE A 21 3.44 -5.81 -2.67
C ILE A 21 2.85 -5.26 -1.36
N VAL A 22 1.53 -5.36 -1.17
CA VAL A 22 0.89 -4.90 0.07
C VAL A 22 1.46 -5.66 1.27
N ARG A 23 1.63 -6.98 1.16
CA ARG A 23 2.23 -7.81 2.22
C ARG A 23 3.62 -7.31 2.59
N GLY A 24 4.49 -7.12 1.61
CA GLY A 24 5.85 -6.64 1.84
C GLY A 24 5.87 -5.25 2.47
N ALA A 25 4.97 -4.36 2.07
CA ALA A 25 4.85 -3.04 2.67
C ALA A 25 4.37 -3.08 4.13
N LEU A 26 3.43 -3.96 4.47
CA LEU A 26 3.00 -4.18 5.87
C LEU A 26 4.14 -4.74 6.72
N GLU A 27 4.85 -5.76 6.21
CA GLU A 27 5.99 -6.38 6.92
C GLU A 27 7.18 -5.41 7.08
N ALA A 28 7.41 -4.52 6.11
CA ALA A 28 8.41 -3.46 6.20
C ALA A 28 8.02 -2.38 7.23
N GLY A 29 6.78 -2.37 7.73
CA GLY A 29 6.25 -1.33 8.59
C GLY A 29 6.06 -0.01 7.84
N CYS A 30 5.50 -0.06 6.62
CA CYS A 30 5.09 1.15 5.90
C CYS A 30 4.10 1.96 6.74
N GLN A 31 4.26 3.28 6.73
CA GLN A 31 3.52 4.21 7.59
C GLN A 31 2.71 5.23 6.79
N PHE A 32 3.03 5.44 5.51
CA PHE A 32 2.29 6.31 4.61
C PHE A 32 2.13 5.63 3.24
N VAL A 33 0.90 5.56 2.77
CA VAL A 33 0.58 5.04 1.44
C VAL A 33 -0.32 6.04 0.72
N SER A 34 0.08 6.45 -0.48
CA SER A 34 -0.74 7.28 -1.36
C SER A 34 -0.76 6.68 -2.76
N THR A 35 -1.88 6.82 -3.45
CA THR A 35 -2.08 6.20 -4.77
C THR A 35 -3.12 6.97 -5.57
N TYR A 36 -2.91 7.04 -6.89
CA TYR A 36 -3.96 7.40 -7.82
C TYR A 36 -4.49 6.12 -8.49
N PRO A 37 -5.81 5.87 -8.50
CA PRO A 37 -6.37 4.65 -9.06
C PRO A 37 -6.01 4.45 -10.55
N GLY A 38 -5.52 3.27 -10.90
CA GLY A 38 -5.23 2.91 -12.29
C GLY A 38 -4.85 1.44 -12.42
N THR A 39 -5.52 0.72 -13.33
CA THR A 39 -5.12 -0.65 -13.65
C THR A 39 -3.74 -0.66 -14.32
N PRO A 40 -2.88 -1.66 -14.03
CA PRO A 40 -3.11 -2.86 -13.22
C PRO A 40 -2.70 -2.74 -11.73
N ALA A 41 -2.64 -1.53 -11.16
CA ALA A 41 -2.16 -1.29 -9.79
C ALA A 41 -3.27 -0.97 -8.76
N SER A 42 -4.53 -0.83 -9.20
CA SER A 42 -5.67 -0.43 -8.37
C SER A 42 -5.87 -1.32 -7.13
N GLU A 43 -5.56 -2.62 -7.22
CA GLU A 43 -5.74 -3.57 -6.11
C GLU A 43 -4.85 -3.23 -4.90
N ILE A 44 -3.69 -2.61 -5.11
CA ILE A 44 -2.80 -2.18 -4.02
C ILE A 44 -3.54 -1.13 -3.17
N GLY A 45 -4.02 -0.06 -3.81
CA GLY A 45 -4.79 1.00 -3.15
C GLY A 45 -6.08 0.49 -2.50
N ASN A 46 -6.85 -0.33 -3.23
CA ASN A 46 -8.09 -0.90 -2.70
C ASN A 46 -7.86 -1.78 -1.46
N THR A 47 -6.74 -2.50 -1.40
CA THR A 47 -6.39 -3.32 -0.24
C THR A 47 -6.01 -2.45 0.95
N PHE A 48 -5.16 -1.43 0.77
CA PHE A 48 -4.84 -0.49 1.85
C PHE A 48 -6.06 0.32 2.32
N PHE A 49 -6.98 0.67 1.43
CA PHE A 49 -8.25 1.27 1.81
C PHE A 49 -9.03 0.35 2.76
N LYS A 50 -9.17 -0.93 2.42
CA LYS A 50 -9.88 -1.89 3.30
C LYS A 50 -9.17 -2.08 4.64
N LEU A 51 -7.84 -2.23 4.63
CA LEU A 51 -7.04 -2.42 5.83
C LEU A 51 -7.02 -1.19 6.76
N SER A 52 -7.02 0.02 6.19
CA SER A 52 -7.13 1.25 6.98
C SER A 52 -8.52 1.40 7.62
N ARG A 53 -9.58 0.97 6.92
CA ARG A 53 -10.96 0.97 7.45
C ARG A 53 -11.20 -0.10 8.51
N SER A 54 -10.55 -1.26 8.43
CA SER A 54 -10.63 -2.31 9.46
C SER A 54 -9.72 -2.03 10.66
N GLY A 55 -8.75 -1.13 10.52
CA GLY A 55 -7.77 -0.81 11.57
C GLY A 55 -6.60 -1.80 11.63
N ASP A 56 -6.47 -2.70 10.66
CA ASP A 56 -5.35 -3.65 10.54
C ASP A 56 -4.08 -2.97 10.03
N TYR A 57 -4.22 -1.86 9.30
CA TYR A 57 -3.12 -0.98 8.93
C TYR A 57 -3.06 0.22 9.88
N LYS A 58 -1.93 0.41 10.56
CA LYS A 58 -1.72 1.49 11.53
C LYS A 58 -1.16 2.79 10.93
N GLY A 59 -0.72 2.75 9.68
CA GLY A 59 -0.26 3.94 8.97
C GLY A 59 -1.41 4.74 8.35
N TYR A 60 -1.04 5.81 7.65
CA TYR A 60 -1.97 6.62 6.88
C TYR A 60 -2.10 6.09 5.45
N PHE A 61 -3.33 6.09 4.93
CA PHE A 61 -3.65 5.74 3.55
C PHE A 61 -4.55 6.82 2.94
N GLU A 62 -4.28 7.20 1.71
CA GLU A 62 -5.14 8.09 0.91
C GLU A 62 -5.21 7.69 -0.56
N PHE A 63 -6.32 8.07 -1.20
CA PHE A 63 -6.37 8.22 -2.64
C PHE A 63 -6.02 9.67 -3.00
N SER A 64 -5.08 9.85 -3.90
CA SER A 64 -4.66 11.17 -4.38
C SER A 64 -5.43 11.60 -5.62
N THR A 65 -5.23 12.85 -6.05
CA THR A 65 -5.91 13.44 -7.21
C THR A 65 -5.29 13.05 -8.55
N ASN A 66 -3.99 12.75 -8.57
CA ASN A 66 -3.24 12.21 -9.71
C ASN A 66 -1.89 11.63 -9.23
N GLU A 67 -1.15 11.00 -10.14
CA GLU A 67 0.16 10.39 -9.90
C GLU A 67 1.19 11.37 -9.35
N LYS A 68 1.24 12.59 -9.88
CA LYS A 68 2.15 13.64 -9.42
C LYS A 68 1.90 14.01 -7.96
N VAL A 69 0.65 14.28 -7.59
CA VAL A 69 0.28 14.67 -6.23
C VAL A 69 0.53 13.50 -5.26
N ALA A 70 0.23 12.26 -5.66
CA ALA A 70 0.55 11.08 -4.85
C ALA A 70 2.06 10.99 -4.56
N LEU A 71 2.89 11.22 -5.58
CA LEU A 71 4.34 11.21 -5.45
C LEU A 71 4.85 12.34 -4.55
N GLU A 72 4.37 13.57 -4.74
CA GLU A 72 4.78 14.74 -3.93
C GLU A 72 4.41 14.57 -2.45
N ALA A 73 3.20 14.09 -2.15
CA ALA A 73 2.79 13.75 -0.79
C ALA A 73 3.69 12.67 -0.19
N GLY A 74 4.01 11.64 -1.00
CA GLY A 74 4.91 10.57 -0.60
C GLY A 74 6.33 11.02 -0.28
N ILE A 75 6.88 11.93 -1.08
CA ILE A 75 8.19 12.56 -0.87
C ILE A 75 8.18 13.34 0.46
N GLY A 76 7.15 14.15 0.71
CA GLY A 76 7.00 14.88 1.97
C GLY A 76 6.95 13.96 3.20
N ALA A 77 6.18 12.88 3.12
CA ALA A 77 6.12 11.86 4.16
C ALA A 77 7.49 11.19 4.38
N SER A 78 8.20 10.86 3.30
CA SER A 78 9.53 10.26 3.37
C SER A 78 10.57 11.19 4.00
N PHE A 79 10.57 12.48 3.66
CA PHE A 79 11.45 13.47 4.27
C PHE A 79 11.16 13.67 5.77
N SER A 80 9.94 13.37 6.20
CA SER A 80 9.55 13.36 7.61
C SER A 80 9.97 12.09 8.36
N GLY A 81 10.70 11.18 7.70
CA GLY A 81 11.21 9.94 8.28
C GLY A 81 10.25 8.75 8.23
N LEU A 82 9.12 8.87 7.52
CA LEU A 82 8.15 7.78 7.39
C LEU A 82 8.55 6.81 6.28
N LYS A 83 8.32 5.52 6.50
CA LYS A 83 8.40 4.51 5.43
C LYS A 83 7.21 4.65 4.51
N THR A 84 7.45 5.01 3.26
CA THR A 84 6.40 5.38 2.31
C THR A 84 6.32 4.43 1.14
N LEU A 85 5.10 4.12 0.69
CA LEU A 85 4.83 3.42 -0.57
C LEU A 85 3.90 4.26 -1.43
N ILE A 86 4.27 4.49 -2.67
CA ILE A 86 3.40 5.10 -3.68
C ILE A 86 3.14 4.08 -4.79
N ALA A 87 1.87 3.83 -5.08
CA ALA A 87 1.46 2.85 -6.09
C ALA A 87 0.69 3.55 -7.21
N MET A 88 1.13 3.34 -8.45
CA MET A 88 0.51 3.88 -9.66
C MET A 88 0.96 3.05 -10.88
N LYS A 89 0.24 3.16 -12.00
CA LYS A 89 0.72 2.65 -13.29
C LYS A 89 1.82 3.57 -13.85
N ASN A 90 2.61 3.05 -14.79
CA ASN A 90 3.68 3.80 -15.46
C ASN A 90 3.19 4.90 -16.42
N PHE A 91 1.99 4.77 -16.98
CA PHE A 91 1.37 5.77 -17.87
C PHE A 91 0.55 6.79 -17.08
N GLY A 92 1.24 7.53 -16.21
CA GLY A 92 0.72 8.68 -15.45
C GLY A 92 1.49 9.94 -15.77
#